data_AF-A0A2R7QQI9-F1
#
_entry.id   AF-A0A2R7QQI9-F1
#
_cell.length_a   1.000
_cell.length_b   1.000
_cell.length_c   1.000
_cell.angle_alpha   90.00
_cell.angle_beta   90.00
_cell.angle_gamma   90.00
#
_symmetry.space_group_name_H-M   'P 1'
#
loop_
_entity.id
_entity.type
_entity.pdbx_description
1 polymer ?
#
loop_
_entity_poly.entity_id
_entity_poly.type
_entity_poly.pdbx_seq_one_letter_code
_entity_poly.pdbx_strand_id
1 'polypeptide(L)'
;MYLLLAAHSNGAALQQLTQAGAPHPDRPEPRLISTGELAGVVRQLENRPREASPRWIWHRTQDWYPALLAAGVELERCYDLGLSSNILAHSQFTAHTEYAMNAEKVTLDDPQQPPRSLQPPPPPADQGALFESPARGSAPRLTLADLRSEYAAQQAAIASVALEENKRKRLQLLLAAESAGALIAAEMQHTGVPWREDLHEQI
;
A
#
# COMPACT_ATOMS: atom_id res chain seq x y z
N MET A 1 -5.52 15.82 0.83
CA MET A 1 -5.51 15.38 -0.59
C MET A 1 -5.33 13.86 -0.63
N TYR A 2 -6.00 13.15 -1.56
CA TYR A 2 -5.85 11.69 -1.75
C TYR A 2 -5.19 11.43 -3.12
N LEU A 3 -4.10 10.68 -3.13
CA LEU A 3 -3.27 10.44 -4.31
C LEU A 3 -3.12 8.95 -4.56
N LEU A 4 -3.70 8.44 -5.65
CA LEU A 4 -3.51 7.07 -6.09
C LEU A 4 -2.26 6.94 -6.95
N LEU A 5 -1.39 6.00 -6.58
CA LEU A 5 -0.18 5.64 -7.30
C LEU A 5 -0.28 4.20 -7.79
N ALA A 6 -0.08 4.01 -9.10
CA ALA A 6 -0.15 2.71 -9.76
C ALA A 6 1.06 2.50 -10.68
N ALA A 7 1.49 1.25 -10.83
CA ALA A 7 2.60 0.93 -11.72
C ALA A 7 2.18 1.11 -13.18
N HIS A 8 3.08 1.63 -14.00
CA HIS A 8 2.88 1.84 -15.43
C HIS A 8 4.13 1.35 -16.19
N SER A 9 3.99 0.97 -17.46
CA SER A 9 5.10 0.39 -18.24
C SER A 9 6.36 1.28 -18.28
N ASN A 10 6.17 2.59 -18.19
CA ASN A 10 7.24 3.60 -18.27
C ASN A 10 7.47 4.34 -16.93
N GLY A 11 7.01 3.78 -15.81
CA GLY A 11 7.17 4.38 -14.48
C GLY A 11 5.91 4.22 -13.62
N ALA A 12 5.27 5.32 -13.27
CA ALA A 12 4.08 5.34 -12.43
C ALA A 12 2.98 6.23 -13.00
N ALA A 13 1.74 5.87 -12.72
CA ALA A 13 0.58 6.71 -12.97
C ALA A 13 0.08 7.26 -11.62
N LEU A 14 -0.03 8.58 -11.53
CA LEU A 14 -0.50 9.31 -10.36
C LEU A 14 -1.84 9.96 -10.66
N GLN A 15 -2.87 9.68 -9.86
CA GLN A 15 -4.18 10.32 -10.01
C GLN A 15 -4.67 10.89 -8.68
N GLN A 16 -5.24 12.09 -8.72
CA GLN A 16 -5.88 12.66 -7.55
C GLN A 16 -7.32 12.14 -7.44
N LEU A 17 -7.67 11.65 -6.26
CA LEU A 17 -9.01 11.14 -5.96
C LEU A 17 -9.72 12.02 -4.92
N THR A 18 -11.04 11.91 -4.91
CA THR A 18 -11.88 12.30 -3.78
C THR A 18 -11.76 11.26 -2.66
N GLN A 19 -12.24 11.60 -1.46
CA GLN A 19 -12.27 10.65 -0.35
C GLN A 19 -13.12 9.40 -0.64
N ALA A 20 -14.11 9.49 -1.55
CA ALA A 20 -14.95 8.36 -1.95
C ALA A 20 -14.31 7.50 -3.06
N GLY A 21 -13.14 7.87 -3.58
CA GLY A 21 -12.42 7.12 -4.63
C GLY A 21 -12.80 7.48 -6.07
N ALA A 22 -13.66 8.48 -6.29
CA ALA A 22 -13.88 9.05 -7.61
C ALA A 22 -12.70 9.98 -8.01
N PRO A 23 -12.36 10.10 -9.31
CA PRO A 23 -11.40 11.09 -9.80
C PRO A 23 -11.76 12.50 -9.32
N HIS A 24 -10.76 13.30 -8.95
CA HIS A 24 -10.99 14.66 -8.50
C HIS A 24 -11.47 15.54 -9.68
N PRO A 25 -12.53 16.36 -9.53
CA PRO A 25 -13.12 17.12 -10.64
C PRO A 25 -12.13 18.09 -11.32
N ASP A 26 -11.26 18.73 -10.53
CA ASP A 26 -10.27 19.66 -11.06
C ASP A 26 -9.09 18.99 -11.79
N ARG A 27 -8.86 17.69 -11.52
CA ARG A 27 -7.74 16.92 -12.07
C ARG A 27 -8.18 15.47 -12.31
N PRO A 28 -9.09 15.24 -13.27
CA PRO A 28 -9.69 13.93 -13.46
C PRO A 28 -8.73 12.94 -14.13
N GLU A 29 -7.79 13.42 -14.95
CA GLU A 29 -6.87 12.58 -15.71
C GLU A 29 -5.66 12.15 -14.88
N PRO A 30 -5.19 10.88 -15.02
CA PRO A 30 -3.96 10.44 -14.41
C PRO A 30 -2.75 11.09 -15.08
N ARG A 31 -1.75 11.45 -14.28
CA ARG A 31 -0.45 11.95 -14.72
C ARG A 31 0.56 10.81 -14.75
N LEU A 32 1.17 10.57 -15.89
CA LEU A 32 2.31 9.66 -16.00
C LEU A 32 3.58 10.34 -15.48
N ILE A 33 4.35 9.59 -14.70
CA ILE A 33 5.61 10.02 -14.09
C ILE A 33 6.65 8.97 -14.44
N SER A 34 7.79 9.41 -14.99
CA SER A 34 8.90 8.49 -15.26
C SER A 34 9.51 7.99 -13.94
N THR A 35 10.14 6.81 -13.96
CA THR A 35 10.77 6.23 -12.77
C THR A 35 11.79 7.17 -12.11
N GLY A 36 12.57 7.90 -12.92
CA GLY A 36 13.58 8.84 -12.42
C GLY A 36 13.02 10.11 -11.78
N GLU A 37 11.81 10.52 -12.15
CA GLU A 37 11.16 11.72 -11.62
C GLU A 37 10.29 11.44 -10.39
N LEU A 38 9.93 10.18 -10.15
CA LEU A 38 8.95 9.78 -9.14
C LEU A 38 9.29 10.31 -7.75
N ALA A 39 10.50 10.04 -7.25
CA ALA A 39 10.91 10.49 -5.92
C ALA A 39 10.86 12.02 -5.78
N GLY A 40 11.25 12.75 -6.82
CA GLY A 40 11.18 14.22 -6.85
C GLY A 40 9.74 14.74 -6.79
N VAL A 41 8.83 14.13 -7.55
CA VAL A 41 7.40 14.48 -7.54
C VAL A 41 6.78 14.18 -6.17
N VAL A 42 7.03 12.99 -5.60
CA VAL A 42 6.51 12.61 -4.29
C VAL A 42 7.01 13.58 -3.21
N ARG A 43 8.32 13.89 -3.19
CA ARG A 43 8.90 14.86 -2.25
C ARG A 43 8.25 16.23 -2.35
N GLN A 44 7.99 16.71 -3.56
CA GLN A 44 7.31 18.00 -3.77
C GLN A 44 5.87 17.99 -3.26
N LEU A 45 5.15 16.86 -3.42
CA LEU A 45 3.77 16.72 -2.96
C LEU A 45 3.65 16.61 -1.44
N GLU A 46 4.61 15.93 -0.80
CA GLU A 46 4.71 15.85 0.66
C GLU A 46 5.04 17.21 1.30
N ASN A 47 6.02 17.93 0.73
CA ASN A 47 6.52 19.17 1.33
C ASN A 47 5.74 20.44 0.92
N ARG A 48 4.48 20.32 0.47
CA ARG A 48 3.70 21.49 0.05
C ARG A 48 3.40 22.40 1.24
N PRO A 49 3.85 23.68 1.21
CA PRO A 49 3.56 24.60 2.30
C PRO A 49 2.06 24.82 2.46
N ARG A 50 1.58 24.84 3.71
CA ARG A 50 0.18 25.17 4.09
C ARG A 50 -0.88 24.14 3.71
N GLU A 51 -0.50 23.01 3.15
CA GLU A 51 -1.38 21.86 2.94
C GLU A 51 -0.98 20.73 3.89
N ALA A 52 -1.96 19.95 4.36
CA ALA A 52 -1.64 18.72 5.07
C ALA A 52 -1.09 17.68 4.08
N SER A 53 -0.01 17.00 4.47
CA SER A 53 0.66 15.90 3.76
C SER A 53 -0.34 14.98 3.07
N PRO A 54 -0.22 14.67 1.77
CA PRO A 54 -1.21 13.86 1.08
C PRO A 54 -1.38 12.48 1.74
N ARG A 55 -2.54 11.88 1.53
CA ARG A 55 -2.72 10.46 1.82
C ARG A 55 -2.50 9.68 0.53
N TRP A 56 -1.42 8.93 0.48
CA TRP A 56 -1.10 8.07 -0.65
C TRP A 56 -1.97 6.83 -0.65
N ILE A 57 -2.35 6.35 -1.82
CA ILE A 57 -3.14 5.14 -2.02
C ILE A 57 -2.36 4.28 -3.02
N TRP A 58 -2.15 3.02 -2.69
CA TRP A 58 -1.48 2.05 -3.55
C TRP A 58 -1.90 0.63 -3.17
N HIS A 59 -1.58 -0.34 -4.04
CA HIS A 59 -1.87 -1.73 -3.76
C HIS A 59 -1.18 -2.22 -2.48
N ARG A 60 0.15 -2.12 -2.42
CA ARG A 60 0.97 -2.49 -1.26
C ARG A 60 2.07 -1.46 -1.03
N THR A 61 2.34 -1.16 0.22
CA THR A 61 3.37 -0.20 0.63
C THR A 61 4.77 -0.66 0.22
N GLN A 62 5.02 -1.97 0.27
CA GLN A 62 6.31 -2.58 -0.10
C GLN A 62 6.64 -2.44 -1.60
N ASP A 63 5.65 -2.18 -2.45
CA ASP A 63 5.89 -2.00 -3.88
C ASP A 63 6.44 -0.60 -4.20
N TRP A 64 6.36 0.36 -3.27
CA TRP A 64 6.67 1.78 -3.49
C TRP A 64 7.62 2.38 -2.46
N TYR A 65 7.30 2.24 -1.18
CA TYR A 65 7.94 3.02 -0.13
C TYR A 65 9.43 2.70 0.07
N PRO A 66 9.90 1.44 -0.03
CA PRO A 66 11.34 1.14 0.07
C PRO A 66 12.20 1.91 -0.94
N ALA A 67 11.74 2.05 -2.20
CA ALA A 67 12.47 2.79 -3.23
C ALA A 67 12.44 4.32 -2.97
N LEU A 68 11.35 4.84 -2.40
CA LEU A 68 11.24 6.24 -2.00
C LEU A 68 12.15 6.55 -0.81
N LEU A 69 12.21 5.67 0.20
CA LEU A 69 13.14 5.77 1.32
C LEU A 69 14.60 5.75 0.86
N ALA A 70 14.96 4.85 -0.05
CA ALA A 70 16.30 4.82 -0.66
C ALA A 70 16.66 6.13 -1.40
N ALA A 71 15.66 6.87 -1.91
CA ALA A 71 15.82 8.19 -2.51
C ALA A 71 15.74 9.35 -1.48
N GLY A 72 15.62 9.05 -0.18
CA GLY A 72 15.49 10.02 0.91
C GLY A 72 14.13 10.71 0.95
N VAL A 73 13.04 9.98 0.68
CA VAL A 73 11.67 10.49 0.74
C VAL A 73 10.88 9.71 1.77
N GLU A 74 10.52 10.39 2.85
CA GLU A 74 9.64 9.88 3.92
C GLU A 74 8.21 10.33 3.67
N LEU A 75 7.24 9.48 4.01
CA LEU A 75 5.82 9.73 3.78
C LEU A 75 5.05 9.66 5.09
N GLU A 76 4.13 10.60 5.32
CA GLU A 76 3.39 10.61 6.59
C GLU A 76 2.18 9.69 6.59
N ARG A 77 1.49 9.53 5.45
CA ARG A 77 0.16 8.91 5.41
C ARG A 77 -0.07 8.09 4.17
N CYS A 78 -0.55 6.86 4.35
CA CYS A 78 -1.01 6.03 3.24
C CYS A 78 -2.35 5.32 3.52
N TYR A 79 -2.86 4.67 2.48
CA TYR A 79 -3.84 3.61 2.45
C TYR A 79 -3.19 2.44 1.68
N ASP A 80 -2.89 1.37 2.40
CA ASP A 80 -2.47 0.10 1.81
C ASP A 80 -3.73 -0.71 1.47
N LEU A 81 -4.06 -0.81 0.17
CA LEU A 81 -5.31 -1.44 -0.27
C LEU A 81 -5.31 -2.94 0.04
N GLY A 82 -4.18 -3.62 -0.10
CA GLY A 82 -4.06 -5.05 0.19
C GLY A 82 -4.30 -5.37 1.66
N LEU A 83 -3.65 -4.63 2.56
CA LEU A 83 -3.85 -4.79 4.01
C LEU A 83 -5.26 -4.40 4.44
N SER A 84 -5.78 -3.29 3.90
CA SER A 84 -7.15 -2.83 4.18
C SER A 84 -8.19 -3.85 3.71
N SER A 85 -7.98 -4.43 2.52
CA SER A 85 -8.86 -5.46 1.96
C SER A 85 -8.96 -6.67 2.89
N ASN A 86 -7.84 -7.14 3.43
CA ASN A 86 -7.80 -8.26 4.37
C ASN A 86 -8.63 -7.97 5.64
N ILE A 87 -8.47 -6.78 6.24
CA ILE A 87 -9.27 -6.37 7.41
C ILE A 87 -10.76 -6.32 7.07
N LEU A 88 -11.12 -5.72 5.93
CA LEU A 88 -12.52 -5.56 5.51
C LEU A 88 -13.19 -6.90 5.16
N ALA A 89 -12.44 -7.84 4.58
CA ALA A 89 -12.94 -9.18 4.23
C ALA A 89 -13.28 -10.03 5.47
N HIS A 90 -12.53 -9.85 6.57
CA HIS A 90 -12.66 -10.64 7.79
C HIS A 90 -13.39 -9.92 8.94
N SER A 91 -13.70 -8.63 8.79
CA SER A 91 -14.39 -7.84 9.81
C SER A 91 -15.89 -8.16 9.88
N GLN A 92 -16.39 -8.40 11.09
CA GLN A 92 -17.83 -8.55 11.34
C GLN A 92 -18.62 -7.25 11.04
N PHE A 93 -17.96 -6.09 11.06
CA PHE A 93 -18.63 -4.81 10.79
C PHE A 93 -18.97 -4.62 9.31
N THR A 94 -18.32 -5.37 8.42
CA THR A 94 -18.50 -5.29 6.97
C THR A 94 -19.00 -6.59 6.37
N ALA A 95 -19.27 -7.62 7.17
CA ALA A 95 -19.69 -8.95 6.71
C ALA A 95 -20.98 -8.92 5.87
N HIS A 96 -21.86 -7.94 6.08
CA HIS A 96 -23.09 -7.75 5.31
C HIS A 96 -22.90 -7.03 3.97
N THR A 97 -21.69 -6.58 3.65
CA THR A 97 -21.38 -5.83 2.42
C THR A 97 -21.02 -6.76 1.28
N GLU A 98 -21.42 -6.42 0.05
CA GLU A 98 -21.02 -7.15 -1.15
C GLU A 98 -19.49 -7.26 -1.28
N TYR A 99 -18.77 -6.22 -0.85
CA TYR A 99 -17.30 -6.22 -0.81
C TYR A 99 -16.76 -7.41 -0.01
N ALA A 100 -17.21 -7.59 1.24
CA ALA A 100 -16.71 -8.67 2.10
C ALA A 100 -17.26 -10.06 1.72
N MET A 101 -18.41 -10.11 1.03
CA MET A 101 -18.98 -11.35 0.51
C MET A 101 -18.24 -11.86 -0.73
N ASN A 102 -17.78 -10.96 -1.60
CA ASN A 102 -17.06 -11.29 -2.83
C ASN A 102 -15.53 -11.34 -2.65
N ALA A 103 -15.01 -10.94 -1.50
CA ALA A 103 -13.59 -11.01 -1.20
C ALA A 103 -13.11 -12.47 -1.21
N GLU A 104 -11.99 -12.72 -1.89
CA GLU A 104 -11.32 -14.01 -1.87
C GLU A 104 -10.71 -14.24 -0.47
N LYS A 105 -11.38 -15.04 0.35
CA LYS A 105 -10.95 -15.35 1.72
C LYS A 105 -10.00 -16.52 1.68
N VAL A 106 -8.73 -16.19 1.63
CA VAL A 106 -7.65 -17.12 1.87
C VAL A 106 -7.68 -17.55 3.34
N THR A 107 -8.00 -18.82 3.59
CA THR A 107 -7.91 -19.39 4.95
C THR A 107 -6.46 -19.66 5.31
N LEU A 108 -6.05 -19.38 6.56
CA LEU A 108 -4.68 -19.64 7.04
C LEU A 108 -4.26 -21.11 6.89
N ASP A 109 -5.22 -22.03 6.95
CA ASP A 109 -5.00 -23.47 6.86
C ASP A 109 -5.15 -24.04 5.45
N ASP A 110 -5.18 -23.19 4.40
CA ASP A 110 -5.22 -23.69 3.03
C ASP A 110 -3.86 -24.33 2.66
N PRO A 111 -3.79 -25.67 2.50
CA PRO A 111 -2.53 -26.37 2.25
C PRO A 111 -1.98 -26.09 0.84
N GLN A 112 -2.74 -25.44 -0.03
CA GLN A 112 -2.27 -25.02 -1.36
C GLN A 112 -1.53 -23.68 -1.33
N GLN A 113 -1.57 -22.95 -0.21
CA GLN A 113 -0.85 -21.70 -0.07
C GLN A 113 0.64 -21.96 0.22
N PRO A 114 1.56 -21.28 -0.49
CA PRO A 114 2.94 -21.26 -0.05
C PRO A 114 3.01 -20.62 1.35
N PRO A 115 3.89 -21.10 2.24
CA PRO A 115 4.06 -20.51 3.56
C PRO A 115 4.33 -19.01 3.41
N ARG A 116 3.68 -18.19 4.24
CA ARG A 116 3.92 -16.73 4.31
C ARG A 116 5.28 -16.45 4.97
N SER A 117 6.36 -16.91 4.33
CA SER A 117 7.72 -16.56 4.70
C SER A 117 8.01 -15.13 4.26
N LEU A 118 8.84 -14.42 5.01
CA LEU A 118 9.44 -13.17 4.55
C LEU A 118 10.06 -13.41 3.17
N GLN A 119 9.78 -12.53 2.21
CA GLN A 119 10.49 -12.60 0.93
C GLN A 119 11.98 -12.44 1.23
N PRO A 120 12.84 -13.33 0.69
CA PRO A 120 14.27 -13.20 0.91
C PRO A 120 14.73 -11.82 0.41
N PRO A 121 15.78 -11.24 1.03
CA PRO A 121 16.35 -9.99 0.55
C PRO A 121 16.72 -10.13 -0.94
N PRO A 122 16.55 -9.06 -1.74
CA PRO A 122 16.96 -9.10 -3.13
C PRO A 122 18.43 -9.52 -3.22
N PRO A 123 18.80 -10.43 -4.15
CA PRO A 123 20.18 -10.88 -4.27
C PRO A 123 21.12 -9.71 -4.58
N PRO A 124 22.39 -9.77 -4.17
CA PRO A 124 23.39 -8.77 -4.54
C PRO A 124 23.45 -8.60 -6.07
N ALA A 125 23.62 -7.36 -6.53
CA ALA A 125 23.58 -7.01 -7.96
C ALA A 125 24.60 -7.80 -8.82
N ASP A 126 25.63 -8.36 -8.17
CA ASP A 126 26.80 -8.98 -8.78
C ASP A 126 26.71 -10.51 -8.77
N GLN A 127 25.65 -11.08 -8.18
CA GLN A 127 25.42 -12.52 -8.11
C GLN A 127 24.28 -12.91 -9.05
N GLY A 128 24.64 -13.40 -10.24
CA GLY A 128 23.68 -14.08 -11.10
C GLY A 128 23.11 -15.30 -10.36
N ALA A 129 21.82 -15.27 -10.03
CA ALA A 129 21.17 -16.38 -9.35
C ALA A 129 21.00 -17.57 -10.31
N LEU A 130 21.29 -18.78 -9.85
CA LEU A 130 21.10 -20.05 -10.57
C LEU A 130 19.62 -20.30 -10.98
N PHE A 131 18.69 -19.53 -10.41
CA PHE A 131 17.27 -19.46 -10.78
C PHE A 131 16.92 -18.00 -11.09
N GLU A 132 17.34 -17.52 -12.25
CA GLU A 132 17.01 -16.19 -12.73
C GLU A 132 15.48 -16.05 -12.83
N SER A 133 14.90 -15.12 -12.06
CA SER A 133 13.47 -14.87 -12.12
C SER A 133 13.14 -14.31 -13.51
N PRO A 134 12.07 -14.80 -14.17
CA PRO A 134 11.72 -14.33 -15.51
C PRO A 134 11.63 -12.80 -15.52
N ALA A 135 12.20 -12.21 -16.58
CA ALA A 135 12.47 -10.79 -16.71
C ALA A 135 11.37 -9.89 -16.12
N ARG A 136 11.80 -8.82 -15.42
CA ARG A 136 10.97 -7.71 -14.94
C ARG A 136 10.32 -6.98 -16.13
N GLY A 137 9.34 -7.62 -16.75
CA GLY A 137 8.58 -7.16 -17.90
C GLY A 137 7.15 -7.69 -17.89
N SER A 138 6.69 -8.25 -16.76
CA SER A 138 5.27 -8.50 -16.58
C SER A 138 4.56 -7.15 -16.49
N ALA A 139 3.55 -6.95 -17.33
CA ALA A 139 2.62 -5.85 -17.16
C ALA A 139 2.13 -5.80 -15.69
N PRO A 140 1.85 -4.60 -15.14
CA PRO A 140 1.30 -4.48 -13.80
C PRO A 140 0.10 -5.42 -13.65
N ARG A 141 0.14 -6.30 -12.63
CA ARG A 141 -0.97 -7.23 -12.37
C ARG A 141 -2.30 -6.52 -12.11
N LEU A 142 -2.22 -5.28 -11.62
CA LEU A 142 -3.37 -4.41 -11.34
C LEU A 142 -3.16 -3.07 -12.06
N THR A 143 -4.15 -2.64 -12.82
CA THR A 143 -4.13 -1.34 -13.49
C THR A 143 -4.52 -0.23 -12.53
N LEU A 144 -4.27 1.03 -12.92
CA LEU A 144 -4.75 2.19 -12.16
C LEU A 144 -6.28 2.20 -12.00
N ALA A 145 -7.02 1.74 -13.02
CA ALA A 145 -8.47 1.65 -12.96
C ALA A 145 -8.94 0.58 -11.95
N ASP A 146 -8.23 -0.54 -11.86
CA ASP A 146 -8.52 -1.60 -10.88
C ASP A 146 -8.30 -1.09 -9.45
N LEU A 147 -7.15 -0.45 -9.19
CA LEU A 147 -6.86 0.10 -7.85
C LEU A 147 -7.81 1.22 -7.44
N ARG A 148 -8.25 2.06 -8.39
CA ARG A 148 -9.26 3.08 -8.13
C ARG A 148 -10.61 2.45 -7.79
N SER A 149 -11.00 1.41 -8.52
CA SER A 149 -12.27 0.71 -8.29
C SER A 149 -12.26 -0.02 -6.95
N GLU A 150 -11.15 -0.67 -6.62
CA GLU A 150 -10.89 -1.30 -5.32
C GLU A 150 -11.00 -0.28 -4.18
N TYR A 151 -10.30 0.86 -4.28
CA TYR A 151 -10.38 1.91 -3.26
C TYR A 151 -11.81 2.41 -3.08
N ALA A 152 -12.53 2.68 -4.18
CA ALA A 152 -13.93 3.12 -4.10
C ALA A 152 -14.84 2.07 -3.45
N ALA A 153 -14.65 0.78 -3.77
CA ALA A 153 -15.42 -0.32 -3.19
C ALA A 153 -15.14 -0.46 -1.68
N GLN A 154 -13.89 -0.32 -1.25
CA GLN A 154 -13.52 -0.27 0.17
C GLN A 154 -14.18 0.91 0.89
N GLN A 155 -14.17 2.12 0.30
CA GLN A 155 -14.83 3.29 0.88
C GLN A 155 -16.35 3.11 0.99
N ALA A 156 -16.99 2.49 -0.01
CA ALA A 156 -18.41 2.16 0.03
C ALA A 156 -18.73 1.15 1.16
N ALA A 157 -17.91 0.10 1.30
CA ALA A 157 -18.05 -0.87 2.39
C ALA A 157 -17.95 -0.18 3.76
N ILE A 158 -16.96 0.70 3.96
CA ILE A 158 -16.80 1.48 5.20
C ILE A 158 -18.01 2.40 5.45
N ALA A 159 -18.52 3.05 4.40
CA ALA A 159 -19.68 3.93 4.51
C ALA A 159 -20.96 3.19 4.92
N SER A 160 -21.09 1.91 4.56
CA SER A 160 -22.24 1.07 4.95
C SER A 160 -22.19 0.57 6.41
N VAL A 161 -21.07 0.73 7.11
CA VAL A 161 -20.94 0.30 8.51
C VAL A 161 -21.80 1.18 9.40
N ALA A 162 -22.58 0.57 10.31
CA ALA A 162 -23.41 1.28 11.27
C ALA A 162 -22.61 2.29 12.13
N LEU A 163 -23.26 3.40 12.48
CA LEU A 163 -22.65 4.45 13.30
C LEU A 163 -22.72 4.14 14.81
N GLU A 164 -23.55 3.17 15.20
CA GLU A 164 -23.68 2.69 16.57
C GLU A 164 -22.33 2.32 17.18
N GLU A 165 -22.14 2.63 18.46
CA GLU A 165 -20.93 2.31 19.23
C GLU A 165 -19.61 2.75 18.56
N ASN A 166 -19.68 3.76 17.68
CA ASN A 166 -18.57 4.22 16.87
C ASN A 166 -17.92 3.12 16.01
N LYS A 167 -18.65 2.05 15.63
CA LYS A 167 -18.13 0.91 14.84
C LYS A 167 -17.36 1.37 13.60
N ARG A 168 -17.92 2.30 12.82
CA ARG A 168 -17.26 2.88 11.63
C ARG A 168 -15.93 3.57 11.96
N LYS A 169 -15.88 4.41 13.00
CA LYS A 169 -14.65 5.12 13.40
C LYS A 169 -13.58 4.16 13.91
N ARG A 170 -13.98 3.12 14.66
CA ARG A 170 -13.08 2.05 15.13
C ARG A 170 -12.46 1.29 13.97
N LEU A 171 -13.26 0.94 12.96
CA LEU A 171 -12.77 0.31 11.74
C LEU A 171 -11.81 1.22 10.98
N GLN A 172 -12.16 2.49 10.79
CA GLN A 172 -11.28 3.47 10.13
C GLN A 172 -9.95 3.66 10.86
N LEU A 173 -9.97 3.68 12.20
CA LEU A 173 -8.76 3.74 13.01
C LEU A 173 -7.87 2.50 12.80
N LEU A 174 -8.47 1.31 12.79
CA LEU A 174 -7.74 0.06 12.54
C LEU A 174 -7.08 0.05 11.15
N LEU A 175 -7.81 0.46 10.11
CA LEU A 175 -7.27 0.55 8.74
C LEU A 175 -6.12 1.57 8.65
N ALA A 176 -6.26 2.71 9.32
CA ALA A 176 -5.21 3.72 9.39
C ALA A 176 -3.97 3.22 10.14
N ALA A 177 -4.17 2.49 11.26
CA ALA A 177 -3.09 1.89 12.03
C ALA A 177 -2.34 0.81 11.24
N GLU A 178 -3.05 -0.06 10.53
CA GLU A 178 -2.45 -1.08 9.68
C GLU A 178 -1.62 -0.46 8.55
N SER A 179 -2.17 0.55 7.87
CA SER A 179 -1.45 1.28 6.81
C SER A 179 -0.21 2.02 7.36
N ALA A 180 -0.31 2.63 8.54
CA ALA A 180 0.84 3.27 9.19
C ALA A 180 1.89 2.24 9.64
N GLY A 181 1.47 1.08 10.14
CA GLY A 181 2.35 -0.03 10.49
C GLY A 181 3.17 -0.52 9.29
N ALA A 182 2.57 -0.53 8.09
CA ALA A 182 3.30 -0.87 6.87
C ALA A 182 4.39 0.15 6.50
N LEU A 183 4.15 1.45 6.71
CA LEU A 183 5.17 2.49 6.54
C LEU A 183 6.31 2.30 7.55
N ILE A 184 5.97 2.15 8.82
CA ILE A 184 6.95 1.95 9.91
C ILE A 184 7.79 0.70 9.66
N ALA A 185 7.17 -0.40 9.20
CA ALA A 185 7.90 -1.62 8.88
C ALA A 185 8.92 -1.41 7.75
N ALA A 186 8.58 -0.63 6.73
CA ALA A 186 9.50 -0.28 5.65
C ALA A 186 10.63 0.65 6.14
N GLU A 187 10.34 1.59 7.02
CA GLU A 187 11.34 2.47 7.66
C GLU A 187 12.31 1.66 8.53
N MET A 188 11.79 0.77 9.38
CA MET A 188 12.61 -0.14 10.19
C MET A 188 13.51 -1.03 9.32
N GLN A 189 13.00 -1.50 8.17
CA GLN A 189 13.80 -2.28 7.22
C GLN A 189 14.88 -1.43 6.53
N HIS A 190 14.58 -0.16 6.24
CA HIS A 190 15.50 0.77 5.60
C HIS A 190 16.62 1.22 6.54
N THR A 191 16.27 1.63 7.76
CA THR A 191 17.24 2.02 8.79
C THR A 191 18.01 0.82 9.34
N GLY A 192 17.38 -0.35 9.35
CA GLY A 192 17.84 -1.53 10.06
C GLY A 192 17.55 -1.45 11.55
N VAL A 193 17.51 -2.62 12.20
CA VAL A 193 17.45 -2.70 13.66
C VAL A 193 18.89 -2.83 14.18
N PRO A 194 19.32 -2.01 15.16
CA PRO A 194 20.64 -2.18 15.75
C PRO A 194 20.71 -3.55 16.43
N TRP A 195 21.39 -4.50 15.79
CA TRP A 195 21.60 -5.84 16.33
C TRP A 195 22.86 -5.85 17.18
N ARG A 196 22.71 -6.23 18.45
CA ARG A 196 23.80 -6.43 19.39
C ARG A 196 23.93 -7.91 19.69
N GLU A 197 24.86 -8.54 19.00
CA GLU A 197 25.19 -9.96 19.16
C GLU A 197 25.51 -10.30 20.62
N ASP A 198 26.31 -9.45 21.28
CA ASP A 198 26.75 -9.63 22.67
C ASP A 198 25.62 -9.72 23.70
N LEU A 199 24.50 -9.02 23.46
CA LEU A 199 23.30 -9.09 24.30
C LEU A 199 22.41 -10.26 23.93
N HIS A 200 22.34 -10.62 22.65
CA HIS A 200 21.51 -11.72 22.17
C HIS A 200 22.04 -13.07 22.66
N GLU A 201 23.36 -13.25 22.75
CA GLU A 201 23.98 -14.47 23.28
C GLU A 201 23.80 -14.67 24.81
N GLN A 202 23.28 -13.66 25.52
CA GLN A 202 23.01 -13.73 26.97
C GLN A 202 21.58 -14.16 27.33
N ILE A 203 20.71 -14.40 26.33
CA ILE A 203 19.29 -14.79 26.48
C ILE A 203 19.12 -16.26 26.06
#